data_AF-A0A3M1CYT6-F1
#
_entry.id   AF-A0A3M1CYT6-F1
#
_cell.length_a   1.000
_cell.length_b   1.000
_cell.length_c   1.000
_cell.angle_alpha   90.00
_cell.angle_beta   90.00
_cell.angle_gamma   90.00
#
_symmetry.space_group_name_H-M   'P 1'
#
loop_
_entity.id
_entity.type
_entity.pdbx_description
1 polymer ?
#
loop_
_entity_poly.entity_id
_entity_poly.type
_entity_poly.pdbx_seq_one_letter_code
_entity_poly.pdbx_strand_id
1 'polypeptide(L)'
;MSSASIRLLLSTSLLVLCACITPARQKQAQARADLGAAYLREGNAAAALEVLQDAVRKDPRNWLAWDHLGLALWAQGDIEGSEKAFQRGLRLAPEKAEINNNYGLMLMDQGRYEEAVERFQQARKDLEYRKPALLLTNLGNAYYHLGRYDDALEVLDEAIRRTPALCNAHFERAMVYEALGRLDAALSSYEKSVELCGDVAPGASYQAARLLLEKGDRQAACAYLAGILDSVDPGSELYASASELQASGCR
;
A
#
# COMPACT_ATOMS: atom_id res chain seq x y z
N MET A 1 -7.11 -6.93 80.60
CA MET A 1 -6.49 -8.24 80.35
C MET A 1 -7.36 -8.98 79.34
N SER A 2 -6.76 -9.32 78.18
CA SER A 2 -7.11 -10.38 77.20
C SER A 2 -8.58 -10.55 76.76
N SER A 3 -8.97 -10.70 75.50
CA SER A 3 -8.27 -11.04 74.26
C SER A 3 -9.20 -10.70 73.09
N ALA A 4 -8.71 -9.98 72.10
CA ALA A 4 -9.38 -9.76 70.82
C ALA A 4 -9.36 -11.05 69.99
N SER A 5 -10.52 -11.47 69.47
CA SER A 5 -10.62 -12.51 68.45
C SER A 5 -11.03 -11.89 67.13
N ILE A 6 -10.02 -11.58 66.31
CA ILE A 6 -10.13 -11.14 64.93
C ILE A 6 -10.60 -12.35 64.10
N ARG A 7 -11.84 -12.33 63.62
CA ARG A 7 -12.31 -13.27 62.58
C ARG A 7 -11.90 -12.72 61.22
N LEU A 8 -10.85 -13.31 60.65
CA LEU A 8 -10.38 -13.06 59.30
C LEU A 8 -11.44 -13.56 58.29
N LEU A 9 -12.08 -12.64 57.58
CA LEU A 9 -12.88 -12.92 56.40
C LEU A 9 -11.91 -13.33 55.27
N LEU A 10 -11.80 -14.63 55.01
CA LEU A 10 -11.20 -15.14 53.77
C LEU A 10 -12.22 -14.94 52.64
N SER A 11 -12.27 -13.74 52.08
CA SER A 11 -12.83 -13.55 50.75
C SER A 11 -11.87 -14.18 49.76
N THR A 12 -12.16 -15.42 49.34
CA THR A 12 -11.55 -16.01 48.15
C THR A 12 -12.06 -15.24 46.94
N SER A 13 -11.48 -14.07 46.71
CA SER A 13 -11.53 -13.42 45.42
C SER A 13 -10.99 -14.42 44.43
N LEU A 14 -11.88 -14.99 43.60
CA LEU A 14 -11.51 -15.60 42.34
C LEU A 14 -10.71 -14.52 41.59
N LEU A 15 -9.38 -14.57 41.72
CA LEU A 15 -8.46 -13.98 40.77
C LEU A 15 -8.74 -14.69 39.45
N VAL A 16 -9.71 -14.18 38.71
CA VAL A 16 -9.66 -14.28 37.26
C VAL A 16 -8.26 -13.75 36.92
N LEU A 17 -7.38 -14.65 36.48
CA LEU A 17 -6.12 -14.27 35.84
C LEU A 17 -6.49 -13.49 34.57
N CYS A 18 -6.86 -12.22 34.74
CA CYS A 18 -6.62 -11.24 33.71
C CYS A 18 -5.10 -11.26 33.56
N ALA A 19 -4.61 -11.90 32.50
CA ALA A 19 -3.21 -11.89 32.17
C ALA A 19 -2.78 -10.43 32.00
N CYS A 20 -2.29 -9.81 33.08
CA CYS A 20 -1.91 -8.41 33.07
C CYS A 20 -0.84 -8.22 31.99
N ILE A 21 -1.13 -7.35 31.03
CA ILE A 21 -0.18 -6.97 29.99
C ILE A 21 0.91 -6.15 30.68
N THR A 22 2.02 -6.80 31.04
CA THR A 22 3.14 -6.16 31.74
C THR A 22 3.96 -5.31 30.76
N PRO A 23 4.68 -4.28 31.24
CA PRO A 23 5.58 -3.49 30.39
C PRO A 23 6.61 -4.34 29.63
N ALA A 24 7.06 -5.45 30.25
CA ALA A 24 7.93 -6.42 29.59
C ALA A 24 7.24 -7.12 28.41
N ARG A 25 5.97 -7.52 28.55
CA ARG A 25 5.17 -8.09 27.45
C ARG A 25 4.91 -7.08 26.34
N GLN A 26 4.67 -5.82 26.68
CA GLN A 26 4.48 -4.75 25.68
C GLN A 26 5.76 -4.53 24.85
N LYS A 27 6.91 -4.39 25.50
CA LYS A 27 8.20 -4.27 24.81
C LYS A 27 8.50 -5.49 23.94
N GLN A 28 8.20 -6.69 24.44
CA GLN A 28 8.34 -7.93 23.69
C GLN A 28 7.39 -8.02 22.48
N ALA A 29 6.17 -7.50 22.59
CA ALA A 29 5.22 -7.44 21.49
C ALA A 29 5.69 -6.42 20.44
N GLN A 30 6.17 -5.25 20.87
CA GLN A 30 6.71 -4.23 19.98
C GLN A 30 7.91 -4.74 19.19
N ALA A 31 8.91 -5.34 19.87
CA ALA A 31 10.08 -5.89 19.19
C ALA A 31 9.71 -6.96 18.15
N ARG A 32 8.68 -7.76 18.42
CA ARG A 32 8.15 -8.74 17.45
C ARG A 32 7.39 -8.09 16.31
N ALA A 33 6.64 -7.02 16.55
CA ALA A 33 5.99 -6.24 15.51
C ALA A 33 7.02 -5.64 14.55
N ASP A 34 8.13 -5.11 15.09
CA ASP A 34 9.24 -4.56 14.32
C ASP A 34 9.98 -5.64 13.51
N LEU A 35 10.20 -6.82 14.12
CA LEU A 35 10.77 -7.99 13.43
C LEU A 35 9.85 -8.49 12.31
N GLY A 36 8.55 -8.60 12.56
CA GLY A 36 7.56 -8.96 11.55
C GLY A 36 7.55 -7.97 10.37
N ALA A 37 7.69 -6.67 10.66
CA ALA A 37 7.84 -5.64 9.63
C ALA A 37 9.10 -5.84 8.79
N ALA A 38 10.20 -6.29 9.39
CA ALA A 38 11.44 -6.63 8.70
C ALA A 38 11.23 -7.81 7.75
N TYR A 39 10.62 -8.91 8.22
CA TYR A 39 10.31 -10.05 7.37
C TYR A 39 9.38 -9.69 6.20
N LEU A 40 8.40 -8.81 6.41
CA LEU A 40 7.53 -8.32 5.32
C LEU A 40 8.33 -7.55 4.27
N ARG A 41 9.30 -6.70 4.67
CA ARG A 41 10.17 -5.99 3.72
C ARG A 41 11.07 -6.94 2.92
N GLU A 42 11.42 -8.08 3.49
CA GLU A 42 12.18 -9.15 2.82
C GLU A 42 11.30 -10.06 1.95
N GLY A 43 9.97 -9.85 1.93
CA GLY A 43 9.01 -10.71 1.23
C GLY A 43 8.72 -12.04 1.94
N ASN A 44 9.26 -12.25 3.15
CA ASN A 44 9.05 -13.47 3.92
C ASN A 44 7.77 -13.37 4.77
N ALA A 45 6.62 -13.38 4.11
CA ALA A 45 5.32 -13.26 4.77
C ALA A 45 5.01 -14.43 5.73
N ALA A 46 5.54 -15.63 5.45
CA ALA A 46 5.39 -16.79 6.34
C ALA A 46 6.10 -16.60 7.69
N ALA A 47 7.35 -16.15 7.69
CA ALA A 47 8.08 -15.84 8.93
C ALA A 47 7.46 -14.63 9.65
N ALA A 48 7.00 -13.62 8.91
CA ALA A 48 6.29 -12.49 9.48
C ALA A 48 5.04 -12.94 10.24
N LEU A 49 4.23 -13.81 9.64
CA LEU A 49 2.98 -14.30 10.22
C LEU A 49 3.20 -14.93 11.60
N GLU A 50 4.21 -15.80 11.74
CA GLU A 50 4.50 -16.48 13.00
C GLU A 50 4.83 -15.49 14.14
N VAL A 51 5.75 -14.55 13.89
CA VAL A 51 6.18 -13.59 14.91
C VAL A 51 5.09 -12.57 15.24
N LEU A 52 4.26 -12.20 14.26
CA LEU A 52 3.16 -11.24 14.44
C LEU A 52 1.98 -11.84 15.19
N GLN A 53 1.65 -13.11 14.94
CA GLN A 53 0.68 -13.84 15.77
C GLN A 53 1.15 -13.90 17.23
N ASP A 54 2.44 -14.08 17.48
CA ASP A 54 2.98 -14.04 18.85
C ASP A 54 2.96 -12.63 19.44
N ALA A 55 3.20 -11.59 18.64
CA ALA A 55 3.12 -10.20 19.05
C ALA A 55 1.70 -9.85 19.57
N VAL A 56 0.66 -10.16 18.79
CA VAL A 56 -0.73 -9.86 19.16
C VAL A 56 -1.22 -10.71 20.33
N ARG A 57 -0.70 -11.93 20.53
CA ARG A 57 -0.99 -12.72 21.75
C ARG A 57 -0.37 -12.11 23.00
N LYS A 58 0.81 -11.50 22.89
CA LYS A 58 1.53 -10.89 24.02
C LYS A 58 0.96 -9.55 24.43
N ASP A 59 0.62 -8.72 23.46
CA ASP A 59 -0.10 -7.47 23.68
C ASP A 59 -1.19 -7.28 22.61
N PRO A 60 -2.43 -7.73 22.90
CA PRO A 60 -3.57 -7.56 21.99
C PRO A 60 -3.98 -6.10 21.74
N ARG A 61 -3.34 -5.12 22.40
CA ARG A 61 -3.56 -3.68 22.23
C ARG A 61 -2.50 -3.00 21.35
N ASN A 62 -1.48 -3.73 20.90
CA ASN A 62 -0.50 -3.20 19.98
C ASN A 62 -1.11 -3.09 18.58
N TRP A 63 -1.60 -1.90 18.21
CA TRP A 63 -2.23 -1.66 16.91
C TRP A 63 -1.28 -1.94 15.73
N LEU A 64 0.01 -1.67 15.88
CA LEU A 64 1.02 -1.88 14.84
C LEU A 64 1.25 -3.37 14.58
N ALA A 65 1.21 -4.20 15.62
CA ALA A 65 1.26 -5.65 15.46
C ALA A 65 0.04 -6.17 14.66
N TRP A 66 -1.14 -5.60 14.86
CA TRP A 66 -2.34 -5.94 14.08
C TRP A 66 -2.27 -5.45 12.63
N ASP A 67 -1.73 -4.25 12.39
CA ASP A 67 -1.48 -3.73 11.04
C ASP A 67 -0.55 -4.65 10.24
N HIS A 68 0.63 -4.96 10.80
CA HIS A 68 1.58 -5.86 10.16
C HIS A 68 1.02 -7.28 10.02
N LEU A 69 0.23 -7.78 10.98
CA LEU A 69 -0.43 -9.08 10.86
C LEU A 69 -1.41 -9.10 9.67
N GLY A 70 -2.16 -8.02 9.48
CA GLY A 70 -3.03 -7.83 8.31
C GLY A 70 -2.24 -7.91 7.00
N LEU A 71 -1.11 -7.22 6.91
CA LEU A 71 -0.21 -7.29 5.74
C LEU A 71 0.32 -8.71 5.50
N ALA A 72 0.75 -9.41 6.54
CA ALA A 72 1.27 -10.78 6.42
C ALA A 72 0.19 -11.76 5.93
N LEU A 73 -1.04 -11.64 6.44
CA LEU A 73 -2.17 -12.47 6.02
C LEU A 73 -2.58 -12.18 4.57
N TRP A 74 -2.61 -10.89 4.19
CA TRP A 74 -2.89 -10.49 2.80
C TRP A 74 -1.85 -11.06 1.84
N ALA A 75 -0.56 -10.94 2.16
CA ALA A 75 0.52 -11.51 1.35
C ALA A 75 0.49 -13.04 1.26
N GLN A 76 -0.21 -13.73 2.16
CA GLN A 76 -0.45 -15.18 2.11
C GLN A 76 -1.77 -15.55 1.41
N GLY A 77 -2.55 -14.56 0.95
CA GLY A 77 -3.87 -14.76 0.34
C GLY A 77 -5.01 -15.01 1.34
N ASP A 78 -4.77 -14.92 2.66
CA ASP A 78 -5.83 -15.00 3.67
C ASP A 78 -6.53 -13.63 3.82
N ILE A 79 -7.41 -13.35 2.87
CA ILE A 79 -8.14 -12.08 2.80
C ILE A 79 -9.05 -11.87 4.02
N GLU A 80 -9.76 -12.92 4.46
CA GLU A 80 -10.68 -12.82 5.61
C GLU A 80 -9.91 -12.58 6.92
N GLY A 81 -8.80 -13.29 7.12
CA GLY A 81 -7.91 -13.07 8.26
C GLY A 81 -7.30 -11.66 8.24
N SER A 82 -6.86 -11.20 7.08
CA SER A 82 -6.29 -9.87 6.89
C SER A 82 -7.29 -8.77 7.26
N GLU A 83 -8.52 -8.84 6.76
CA GLU A 83 -9.57 -7.88 7.06
C GLU A 83 -9.88 -7.83 8.57
N LYS A 84 -9.97 -8.98 9.24
CA LYS A 84 -10.16 -9.04 10.70
C LYS A 84 -9.01 -8.37 11.46
N ALA A 85 -7.77 -8.58 11.01
CA ALA A 85 -6.59 -8.00 11.64
C ALA A 85 -6.55 -6.47 11.46
N PHE A 86 -6.79 -5.96 10.24
CA PHE A 86 -6.88 -4.52 9.98
C PHE A 86 -8.00 -3.85 10.78
N GLN A 87 -9.20 -4.44 10.80
CA GLN A 87 -10.31 -3.92 11.60
C GLN A 87 -9.96 -3.91 13.10
N ARG A 88 -9.22 -4.91 13.59
CA ARG A 88 -8.77 -4.93 14.98
C ARG A 88 -7.76 -3.82 15.29
N GLY A 89 -6.78 -3.59 14.42
CA GLY A 89 -5.84 -2.49 14.58
C GLY A 89 -6.54 -1.12 14.49
N LEU A 90 -7.50 -0.95 13.58
CA LEU A 90 -8.28 0.29 13.44
C LEU A 90 -9.16 0.58 14.65
N ARG A 91 -9.69 -0.45 15.33
CA ARG A 91 -10.39 -0.25 16.62
C ARG A 91 -9.47 0.26 17.72
N LEU A 92 -8.16 0.01 17.64
CA LEU A 92 -7.18 0.42 18.64
C LEU A 92 -6.58 1.80 18.33
N ALA A 93 -6.40 2.12 17.05
CA ALA A 93 -5.79 3.37 16.60
C ALA A 93 -6.44 3.85 15.28
N PRO A 94 -7.71 4.32 15.32
CA PRO A 94 -8.48 4.66 14.12
C PRO A 94 -7.89 5.83 13.32
N GLU A 95 -7.09 6.67 13.96
CA GLU A 95 -6.47 7.85 13.37
C GLU A 95 -5.14 7.58 12.64
N LYS A 96 -4.56 6.38 12.79
CA LYS A 96 -3.23 6.09 12.24
C LYS A 96 -3.28 5.96 10.72
N ALA A 97 -2.48 6.77 10.03
CA ALA A 97 -2.41 6.71 8.57
C ALA A 97 -1.86 5.40 8.05
N GLU A 98 -0.88 4.78 8.71
CA GLU A 98 -0.26 3.53 8.27
C GLU A 98 -1.32 2.44 8.02
N ILE A 99 -2.13 2.16 9.04
CA ILE A 99 -3.12 1.09 8.96
C ILE A 99 -4.30 1.42 8.04
N ASN A 100 -4.73 2.69 7.99
CA ASN A 100 -5.75 3.11 7.04
C ASN A 100 -5.23 2.99 5.59
N ASN A 101 -3.99 3.40 5.32
CA ASN A 101 -3.37 3.25 4.02
C ASN A 101 -3.22 1.77 3.63
N ASN A 102 -2.70 0.93 4.53
CA ASN A 102 -2.48 -0.50 4.26
C ASN A 102 -3.79 -1.25 4.02
N TYR A 103 -4.82 -0.98 4.81
CA TYR A 103 -6.13 -1.58 4.58
C TYR A 103 -6.77 -1.04 3.29
N GLY A 104 -6.59 0.24 2.97
CA GLY A 104 -7.01 0.81 1.68
C GLY A 104 -6.37 0.08 0.50
N LEU A 105 -5.06 -0.21 0.56
CA LEU A 105 -4.36 -0.98 -0.47
C LEU A 105 -4.90 -2.41 -0.61
N MET A 106 -5.19 -3.09 0.50
CA MET A 106 -5.82 -4.42 0.46
C MET A 106 -7.22 -4.34 -0.19
N LEU A 107 -8.00 -3.30 0.09
CA LEU A 107 -9.32 -3.09 -0.51
C LEU A 107 -9.23 -2.81 -2.01
N MET A 108 -8.21 -2.07 -2.47
CA MET A 108 -7.92 -1.85 -3.89
C MET A 108 -7.69 -3.16 -4.63
N ASP A 109 -6.89 -4.07 -4.06
CA ASP A 109 -6.60 -5.39 -4.61
C ASP A 109 -7.85 -6.28 -4.72
N GLN A 110 -8.83 -6.06 -3.84
CA GLN A 110 -10.14 -6.72 -3.88
C GLN A 110 -11.16 -6.01 -4.79
N GLY A 111 -10.78 -4.93 -5.48
CA GLY A 111 -11.68 -4.13 -6.31
C GLY A 111 -12.71 -3.30 -5.53
N ARG A 112 -12.55 -3.18 -4.20
CA ARG A 112 -13.46 -2.43 -3.30
C ARG A 112 -13.04 -0.97 -3.23
N TYR A 113 -13.13 -0.28 -4.36
CA TYR A 113 -12.54 1.05 -4.56
C TYR A 113 -13.18 2.14 -3.70
N GLU A 114 -14.51 2.15 -3.52
CA GLU A 114 -15.18 3.13 -2.65
C GLU A 114 -14.70 3.03 -1.20
N GLU A 115 -14.58 1.81 -0.68
CA GLU A 115 -14.10 1.59 0.69
C GLU A 115 -12.62 1.95 0.83
N ALA A 116 -11.81 1.68 -0.20
CA ALA A 116 -10.42 2.11 -0.25
C ALA A 116 -10.29 3.64 -0.18
N VAL A 117 -11.11 4.38 -0.93
CA VAL A 117 -11.18 5.86 -0.86
C VAL A 117 -11.47 6.32 0.56
N GLU A 118 -12.44 5.72 1.25
CA GLU A 118 -12.74 6.09 2.64
C GLU A 118 -11.53 5.90 3.55
N ARG A 119 -10.82 4.78 3.41
CA ARG A 119 -9.63 4.50 4.22
C ARG A 119 -8.50 5.48 3.90
N PHE A 120 -8.21 5.75 2.64
CA PHE A 120 -7.18 6.72 2.25
C PHE A 120 -7.51 8.15 2.71
N GLN A 121 -8.79 8.55 2.65
CA GLN A 121 -9.23 9.85 3.18
C GLN A 121 -9.09 9.92 4.70
N GLN A 122 -9.32 8.82 5.42
CA GLN A 122 -9.06 8.77 6.85
C GLN A 122 -7.56 8.86 7.14
N ALA A 123 -6.70 8.18 6.37
CA ALA A 123 -5.24 8.30 6.49
C ALA A 123 -4.75 9.74 6.22
N ARG A 124 -5.36 10.45 5.26
CA ARG A 124 -4.96 11.82 4.88
C ARG A 124 -5.11 12.83 6.02
N LYS A 125 -5.94 12.53 7.03
CA LYS A 125 -6.13 13.38 8.22
C LYS A 125 -4.95 13.36 9.18
N ASP A 126 -4.07 12.35 9.10
CA ASP A 126 -2.87 12.25 9.93
C ASP A 126 -1.75 13.13 9.34
N LEU A 127 -1.55 14.31 9.94
CA LEU A 127 -0.55 15.28 9.49
C LEU A 127 0.89 14.85 9.81
N GLU A 128 1.09 13.88 10.69
CA GLU A 128 2.40 13.35 11.07
C GLU A 128 2.84 12.17 10.18
N TYR A 129 1.97 11.73 9.25
CA TYR A 129 2.29 10.65 8.35
C TYR A 129 3.45 11.01 7.44
N ARG A 130 4.47 10.14 7.41
CA ARG A 130 5.75 10.44 6.75
C ARG A 130 5.73 10.27 5.22
N LYS A 131 4.67 9.70 4.66
CA LYS A 131 4.58 9.38 3.23
C LYS A 131 3.30 9.97 2.58
N PRO A 132 2.97 11.25 2.81
CA PRO A 132 1.69 11.80 2.37
C PRO A 132 1.54 11.80 0.84
N ALA A 133 2.62 12.00 0.09
CA ALA A 133 2.57 11.97 -1.37
C ALA A 133 2.22 10.57 -1.92
N LEU A 134 2.78 9.50 -1.35
CA LEU A 134 2.44 8.13 -1.73
C LEU A 134 0.98 7.79 -1.42
N LEU A 135 0.49 8.22 -0.26
CA LEU A 135 -0.92 8.08 0.11
C LEU A 135 -1.85 8.80 -0.89
N LEU A 136 -1.50 10.03 -1.28
CA LEU A 136 -2.26 10.79 -2.27
C LEU A 136 -2.26 10.11 -3.64
N THR A 137 -1.15 9.49 -4.04
CA THR A 137 -1.09 8.68 -5.26
C THR A 137 -2.04 7.47 -5.20
N ASN A 138 -2.07 6.75 -4.08
CA ASN A 138 -2.99 5.62 -3.90
C ASN A 138 -4.46 6.07 -3.94
N LEU A 139 -4.77 7.21 -3.33
CA LEU A 139 -6.11 7.81 -3.38
C LEU A 139 -6.49 8.22 -4.82
N GLY A 140 -5.55 8.78 -5.58
CA GLY A 140 -5.74 9.14 -6.98
C GLY A 140 -6.04 7.91 -7.85
N ASN A 141 -5.30 6.83 -7.65
CA ASN A 141 -5.54 5.56 -8.33
C ASN A 141 -6.91 4.98 -7.95
N ALA A 142 -7.33 5.04 -6.68
CA ALA A 142 -8.66 4.63 -6.26
C ALA A 142 -9.77 5.44 -6.97
N TYR A 143 -9.61 6.77 -7.07
CA TYR A 143 -10.55 7.61 -7.81
C TYR A 143 -10.57 7.32 -9.31
N TYR A 144 -9.44 7.01 -9.91
CA TYR A 144 -9.35 6.59 -11.31
C TYR A 144 -10.22 5.36 -11.58
N HIS A 145 -10.12 4.32 -10.74
CA HIS A 145 -10.93 3.10 -10.88
C HIS A 145 -12.43 3.34 -10.69
N LEU A 146 -12.82 4.39 -9.96
CA LEU A 146 -14.20 4.83 -9.81
C LEU A 146 -14.69 5.73 -10.96
N GLY A 147 -13.85 6.05 -11.95
CA GLY A 147 -14.18 7.03 -12.99
C GLY A 147 -14.25 8.48 -12.49
N ARG A 148 -13.80 8.75 -11.26
CA ARG A 148 -13.80 10.07 -10.64
C ARG A 148 -12.54 10.83 -11.02
N TYR A 149 -12.40 11.12 -12.31
CA TYR A 149 -11.15 11.62 -12.90
C TYR A 149 -10.73 13.01 -12.40
N ASP A 150 -11.68 13.93 -12.17
CA ASP A 150 -11.35 15.25 -11.63
C ASP A 150 -10.79 15.17 -10.20
N ASP A 151 -11.42 14.34 -9.35
CA ASP A 151 -10.92 14.08 -8.00
C ASP A 151 -9.53 13.41 -8.02
N ALA A 152 -9.30 12.49 -8.96
CA ALA A 152 -8.02 11.82 -9.16
C ALA A 152 -6.92 12.83 -9.53
N LEU A 153 -7.18 13.71 -10.51
CA LEU A 153 -6.22 14.75 -10.91
C LEU A 153 -5.87 15.68 -9.75
N GLU A 154 -6.87 16.11 -8.96
CA GLU A 154 -6.65 17.02 -7.83
C GLU A 154 -5.63 16.44 -6.82
N VAL A 155 -5.84 15.19 -6.39
CA VAL A 155 -4.96 14.56 -5.39
C VAL A 155 -3.61 14.15 -5.98
N LEU A 156 -3.55 13.76 -7.26
CA LEU A 156 -2.29 13.44 -7.94
C LEU A 156 -1.43 14.69 -8.16
N ASP A 157 -2.04 15.80 -8.53
CA ASP A 157 -1.33 17.08 -8.62
C ASP A 157 -0.85 17.55 -7.25
N GLU A 158 -1.60 17.29 -6.18
CA GLU A 158 -1.12 17.51 -4.81
C GLU A 158 0.07 16.62 -4.47
N ALA A 159 0.01 15.32 -4.80
CA ALA A 159 1.12 14.38 -4.59
C ALA A 159 2.41 14.88 -5.28
N ILE A 160 2.29 15.32 -6.53
CA ILE A 160 3.41 15.84 -7.33
C ILE A 160 3.92 17.18 -6.79
N ARG A 161 3.05 18.08 -6.31
CA ARG A 161 3.50 19.31 -5.62
C ARG A 161 4.31 19.00 -4.37
N ARG A 162 3.90 18.00 -3.58
CA ARG A 162 4.62 17.59 -2.36
C ARG A 162 5.92 16.86 -2.66
N THR A 163 5.95 16.05 -3.72
CA THR A 163 7.13 15.28 -4.12
C THR A 163 7.22 15.25 -5.65
N PRO A 164 7.87 16.25 -6.28
CA PRO A 164 7.91 16.36 -7.74
C PRO A 164 8.57 15.18 -8.46
N ALA A 165 9.50 14.49 -7.78
CA ALA A 165 10.22 13.33 -8.29
C ALA A 165 9.49 11.99 -8.07
N LEU A 166 8.23 12.02 -7.61
CA LEU A 166 7.45 10.81 -7.35
C LEU A 166 6.91 10.24 -8.66
N CYS A 167 7.68 9.36 -9.32
CA CYS A 167 7.37 8.91 -10.68
C CYS A 167 6.01 8.20 -10.81
N ASN A 168 5.61 7.38 -9.83
CA ASN A 168 4.31 6.72 -9.84
C ASN A 168 3.15 7.72 -9.85
N ALA A 169 3.28 8.89 -9.21
CA ALA A 169 2.26 9.93 -9.28
C ALA A 169 2.09 10.49 -10.70
N HIS A 170 3.19 10.63 -11.46
CA HIS A 170 3.12 11.05 -12.87
C HIS A 170 2.50 9.96 -13.75
N PHE A 171 2.83 8.69 -13.50
CA PHE A 171 2.22 7.55 -14.20
C PHE A 171 0.70 7.49 -13.98
N GLU A 172 0.25 7.53 -12.72
CA GLU A 172 -1.18 7.50 -12.39
C GLU A 172 -1.92 8.71 -13.01
N ARG A 173 -1.29 9.90 -12.99
CA ARG A 173 -1.86 11.09 -13.63
C ARG A 173 -1.96 10.95 -15.14
N ALA A 174 -0.98 10.30 -15.78
CA ALA A 174 -1.01 10.00 -17.21
C ALA A 174 -2.20 9.10 -17.57
N MET A 175 -2.45 8.05 -16.79
CA MET A 175 -3.60 7.16 -16.96
C MET A 175 -4.93 7.92 -16.87
N VAL A 176 -5.05 8.86 -15.93
CA VAL A 176 -6.25 9.71 -15.80
C VAL A 176 -6.41 10.63 -17.01
N TYR A 177 -5.34 11.28 -17.47
CA TYR A 177 -5.41 12.12 -18.68
C TYR A 177 -5.81 11.31 -19.92
N GLU A 178 -5.32 10.10 -20.03
CA GLU A 178 -5.64 9.21 -21.13
C GLU A 178 -7.13 8.80 -21.13
N ALA A 179 -7.67 8.44 -19.96
CA ALA A 179 -9.10 8.15 -19.82
C ALA A 179 -10.01 9.36 -20.15
N LEU A 180 -9.49 10.58 -19.96
CA LEU A 180 -10.15 11.82 -20.38
C LEU A 180 -9.94 12.17 -21.87
N GLY A 181 -9.20 11.35 -22.63
CA GLY A 181 -8.85 11.60 -24.03
C GLY A 181 -7.82 12.72 -24.24
N ARG A 182 -7.16 13.19 -23.16
CA ARG A 182 -6.15 14.25 -23.21
C ARG A 182 -4.78 13.66 -23.52
N LEU A 183 -4.63 13.08 -24.71
CA LEU A 183 -3.49 12.24 -25.09
C LEU A 183 -2.13 12.96 -25.02
N ASP A 184 -2.07 14.26 -25.33
CA ASP A 184 -0.84 15.05 -25.23
C ASP A 184 -0.36 15.19 -23.78
N ALA A 185 -1.30 15.43 -22.85
CA ALA A 185 -1.01 15.54 -21.42
C ALA A 185 -0.67 14.18 -20.80
N ALA A 186 -1.31 13.11 -21.28
CA ALA A 186 -0.99 11.74 -20.92
C ALA A 186 0.44 11.39 -21.32
N LEU A 187 0.80 11.58 -22.60
CA LEU A 187 2.15 11.32 -23.11
C LEU A 187 3.20 12.09 -22.31
N SER A 188 3.03 13.40 -22.11
CA SER A 188 3.98 14.20 -21.32
C SER A 188 4.14 13.69 -19.87
N SER A 189 3.06 13.19 -19.26
CA SER A 189 3.12 12.62 -17.91
C SER A 189 3.77 11.23 -17.89
N TYR A 190 3.54 10.38 -18.90
CA TYR A 190 4.26 9.11 -19.05
C TYR A 190 5.76 9.34 -19.27
N GLU A 191 6.13 10.24 -20.18
CA GLU A 191 7.52 10.62 -20.42
C GLU A 191 8.19 11.14 -19.15
N LYS A 192 7.48 11.95 -18.36
CA LYS A 192 8.00 12.43 -17.07
C LYS A 192 8.20 11.30 -16.07
N SER A 193 7.28 10.32 -16.04
CA SER A 193 7.45 9.11 -15.22
C SER A 193 8.69 8.33 -15.65
N VAL A 194 8.92 8.14 -16.96
CA VAL A 194 10.10 7.45 -17.48
C VAL A 194 11.38 8.24 -17.20
N GLU A 195 11.39 9.56 -17.34
CA GLU A 195 12.55 10.40 -17.00
C GLU A 195 12.96 10.22 -15.53
N LEU A 196 11.98 10.14 -14.62
CA LEU A 196 12.22 10.05 -13.18
C LEU A 196 12.62 8.64 -12.72
N CYS A 197 12.10 7.59 -13.36
CA CYS A 197 12.26 6.21 -12.94
C CYS A 197 13.12 5.35 -13.88
N GLY A 198 13.47 5.83 -15.07
CA GLY A 198 14.23 5.08 -16.06
C GLY A 198 13.63 3.69 -16.30
N ASP A 199 14.50 2.68 -16.34
CA ASP A 199 14.14 1.29 -16.65
C ASP A 199 13.21 0.62 -15.62
N VAL A 200 13.00 1.22 -14.43
CA VAL A 200 12.08 0.65 -13.43
C VAL A 200 10.60 0.98 -13.67
N ALA A 201 10.28 1.74 -14.73
CA ALA A 201 8.89 2.06 -15.11
C ALA A 201 8.50 1.51 -16.50
N PRO A 202 8.65 0.20 -16.76
CA PRO A 202 8.44 -0.35 -18.11
C PRO A 202 6.98 -0.23 -18.58
N GLY A 203 6.01 -0.15 -17.65
CA GLY A 203 4.62 0.17 -17.96
C GLY A 203 4.43 1.61 -18.50
N ALA A 204 5.14 2.60 -17.94
CA ALA A 204 5.09 3.98 -18.44
C ALA A 204 5.71 4.09 -19.84
N SER A 205 6.84 3.42 -20.06
CA SER A 205 7.49 3.33 -21.37
C SER A 205 6.59 2.69 -22.41
N TYR A 206 5.87 1.62 -22.05
CA TYR A 206 4.96 0.94 -22.96
C TYR A 206 3.81 1.86 -23.38
N GLN A 207 3.18 2.56 -22.43
CA GLN A 207 2.08 3.48 -22.73
C GLN A 207 2.54 4.69 -23.55
N ALA A 208 3.72 5.25 -23.24
CA ALA A 208 4.32 6.31 -24.04
C ALA A 208 4.56 5.85 -25.49
N ALA A 209 5.15 4.66 -25.68
CA ALA A 209 5.39 4.10 -27.01
C ALA A 209 4.10 3.92 -27.82
N ARG A 210 3.03 3.40 -27.20
CA ARG A 210 1.73 3.24 -27.87
C ARG A 210 1.16 4.58 -28.32
N LEU A 211 1.15 5.59 -27.44
CA LEU A 211 0.66 6.93 -27.79
C LEU A 211 1.51 7.60 -28.88
N LEU A 212 2.83 7.39 -28.88
CA LEU A 212 3.72 7.90 -29.93
C LEU A 212 3.43 7.26 -31.29
N LEU A 213 3.14 5.95 -31.33
CA LEU A 213 2.72 5.26 -32.55
C LEU A 213 1.40 5.81 -33.09
N GLU A 214 0.41 6.05 -32.23
CA GLU A 214 -0.87 6.67 -32.60
C GLU A 214 -0.68 8.07 -33.22
N LYS A 215 0.33 8.81 -32.73
CA LYS A 215 0.69 10.14 -33.24
C LYS A 215 1.63 10.09 -34.46
N GLY A 216 2.07 8.90 -34.86
CA GLY A 216 2.96 8.69 -36.01
C GLY A 216 4.44 8.90 -35.73
N ASP A 217 4.85 9.18 -34.48
CA ASP A 217 6.26 9.27 -34.08
C ASP A 217 6.83 7.87 -33.82
N ARG A 218 7.04 7.15 -34.92
CA ARG A 218 7.56 5.79 -34.88
C ARG A 218 8.96 5.73 -34.27
N GLN A 219 9.82 6.68 -34.62
CA GLN A 219 11.21 6.65 -34.17
C GLN A 219 11.31 6.71 -32.64
N ALA A 220 10.60 7.64 -32.00
CA ALA A 220 10.58 7.75 -30.56
C ALA A 220 9.93 6.51 -29.91
N ALA A 221 8.80 6.04 -30.45
CA ALA A 221 8.12 4.84 -29.93
C ALA A 221 9.02 3.61 -29.92
N CYS A 222 9.76 3.37 -31.01
CA CYS A 222 10.64 2.21 -31.13
C CYS A 222 11.82 2.24 -30.17
N ALA A 223 12.30 3.44 -29.79
CA ALA A 223 13.33 3.60 -28.78
C ALA A 223 12.82 3.18 -27.39
N TYR A 224 11.60 3.58 -27.01
CA TYR A 224 10.96 3.12 -25.77
C TYR A 224 10.77 1.60 -25.76
N LEU A 225 10.28 1.02 -26.86
CA LEU A 225 10.06 -0.43 -26.95
C LEU A 225 11.36 -1.23 -26.88
N ALA A 226 12.42 -0.76 -27.54
CA ALA A 226 13.75 -1.38 -27.43
C ALA A 226 14.25 -1.37 -25.98
N GLY A 227 14.15 -0.23 -25.27
CA GLY A 227 14.53 -0.15 -23.86
C GLY A 227 13.74 -1.10 -22.96
N ILE A 228 12.45 -1.32 -23.23
CA ILE A 228 11.65 -2.33 -22.52
C ILE A 228 12.22 -3.73 -22.79
N LEU A 229 12.40 -4.12 -24.05
CA LEU A 229 12.84 -5.45 -24.44
C LEU A 229 14.26 -5.79 -23.93
N ASP A 230 15.10 -4.79 -23.71
CA ASP A 230 16.44 -4.96 -23.13
C ASP A 230 16.41 -5.13 -21.60
N SER A 231 15.37 -4.66 -20.92
CA SER A 231 15.32 -4.55 -19.45
C SER A 231 14.38 -5.55 -18.76
N VAL A 232 13.35 -6.03 -19.45
CA VAL A 232 12.35 -6.94 -18.85
C VAL A 232 12.61 -8.41 -19.21
N ASP A 233 12.12 -9.33 -18.38
CA ASP A 233 12.22 -10.77 -18.63
C ASP A 233 11.52 -11.15 -19.96
N PRO A 234 12.22 -11.81 -20.91
CA PRO A 234 11.63 -12.33 -22.14
C PRO A 234 10.41 -13.24 -21.95
N GLY A 235 10.27 -13.87 -20.78
CA GLY A 235 9.09 -14.68 -20.42
C GLY A 235 7.88 -13.89 -19.94
N SER A 236 7.99 -12.56 -19.76
CA SER A 236 6.92 -11.73 -19.21
C SER A 236 5.86 -11.33 -20.25
N GLU A 237 4.62 -11.11 -19.79
CA GLU A 237 3.53 -10.60 -20.64
C GLU A 237 3.86 -9.23 -21.25
N LEU A 238 4.59 -8.40 -20.50
CA LEU A 238 5.01 -7.09 -20.97
C LEU A 238 6.03 -7.20 -22.11
N TYR A 239 6.97 -8.15 -22.03
CA TYR A 239 7.89 -8.42 -23.14
C TYR A 239 7.13 -8.83 -24.40
N ALA A 240 6.20 -9.78 -24.27
CA ALA A 240 5.39 -10.24 -25.39
C ALA A 240 4.61 -9.08 -26.03
N SER A 241 3.95 -8.27 -25.21
CA SER A 241 3.18 -7.10 -25.65
C SER A 241 4.05 -6.05 -26.33
N ALA A 242 5.23 -5.75 -25.78
CA ALA A 242 6.17 -4.79 -26.35
C ALA A 242 6.78 -5.30 -27.67
N SER A 243 7.08 -6.60 -27.76
CA SER A 243 7.62 -7.22 -28.96
C SER A 243 6.61 -7.20 -30.11
N GLU A 244 5.35 -7.53 -29.83
CA GLU A 244 4.28 -7.45 -30.83
C GLU A 244 4.03 -6.00 -31.29
N LEU A 245 4.00 -5.06 -30.35
CA LEU A 245 3.83 -3.64 -30.67
C LEU A 245 5.01 -3.10 -31.50
N GLN A 246 6.24 -3.51 -31.19
CA GLN A 246 7.42 -3.14 -31.96
C GLN A 246 7.35 -3.74 -33.37
N ALA A 247 7.03 -5.02 -33.48
CA ALA A 247 6.94 -5.71 -34.76
C ALA A 247 5.85 -5.11 -35.66
N SER A 248 4.75 -4.60 -35.11
CA SER A 248 3.65 -4.00 -35.90
C SER A 248 3.84 -2.50 -36.17
N GLY A 249 4.39 -1.74 -35.21
CA GLY A 249 4.46 -0.28 -35.26
C GLY A 249 5.77 0.30 -35.78
N CYS A 250 6.88 -0.45 -35.74
CA CYS A 250 8.22 0.02 -36.09
C CYS A 250 8.67 -0.29 -37.53
N ARG A 251 7.76 -0.76 -38.38
CA ARG A 251 8.03 -1.03 -39.81
C ARG A 251 7.82 0.20 -40.68
#